data_AF-A0A485L9M0-F1
#
_entry.id   AF-A0A485L9M0-F1
#
_cell.length_a   1.000
_cell.length_b   1.000
_cell.length_c   1.000
_cell.angle_alpha   90.00
_cell.angle_beta   90.00
_cell.angle_gamma   90.00
#
_symmetry.space_group_name_H-M   'P 1'
#
loop_
_entity.id
_entity.type
_entity.pdbx_description
1 polymer ?
#
loop_
_entity_poly.entity_id
_entity_poly.type
_entity_poly.pdbx_seq_one_letter_code
_entity_poly.pdbx_strand_id
1 'polypeptide(L)'
;MAVSKPSAPFKFPEHYSFPPFFTLQPVRSTREKQLILWKSLVLDYHKALNQPVFTPNSTPIFENEQINRKLSMEARSAVVTYLVRCGNAEWEDDTHTRLRIFWKPPAEWAVEIYTFASDRGMINNVFTLYELHSGDETKGATFYGLEPWLLRKAIEILELEAKAAIIHGDTPDNDGVKFLATA
;
A
#
# COMPACT_ATOMS: atom_id res chain seq x y z
N MET A 1 10.80 24.56 5.37
CA MET A 1 11.13 23.20 5.83
C MET A 1 11.98 22.55 4.75
N ALA A 2 13.25 22.27 5.05
CA ALA A 2 14.17 21.69 4.09
C ALA A 2 13.84 20.21 3.89
N VAL A 3 13.47 19.82 2.68
CA VAL A 3 13.32 18.42 2.30
C VAL A 3 14.71 17.79 2.33
N SER A 4 14.95 16.88 3.25
CA SER A 4 16.19 16.10 3.33
C SER A 4 16.38 15.35 2.01
N LYS A 5 17.46 15.69 1.29
CA LYS A 5 17.91 14.95 0.11
C LYS A 5 18.19 13.49 0.51
N PRO A 6 17.63 12.48 -0.18
CA PRO A 6 17.98 11.10 0.08
C PRO A 6 19.48 10.88 -0.15
N SER A 7 20.09 10.06 0.73
CA SER A 7 21.45 9.57 0.57
C SER A 7 21.49 8.55 -0.58
N ALA A 8 22.15 8.92 -1.67
CA ALA A 8 22.26 8.23 -2.96
C ALA A 8 21.03 8.38 -3.90
N PRO A 9 21.26 8.69 -5.19
CA PRO A 9 20.18 8.76 -6.18
C PRO A 9 19.56 7.38 -6.41
N PHE A 10 18.24 7.33 -6.51
CA PHE A 10 17.50 6.12 -6.87
C PHE A 10 18.04 5.55 -8.20
N LYS A 11 18.38 4.25 -8.21
CA LYS A 11 18.85 3.59 -9.42
C LYS A 11 17.66 3.06 -10.20
N PHE A 12 17.38 3.68 -11.35
CA PHE A 12 16.33 3.22 -12.24
C PHE A 12 16.67 1.84 -12.85
N PRO A 13 15.66 0.96 -13.02
CA PRO A 13 15.85 -0.34 -13.66
C PRO A 13 16.07 -0.20 -15.17
N GLU A 14 16.64 -1.22 -15.82
CA GLU A 14 17.01 -1.17 -17.25
C GLU A 14 15.83 -0.86 -18.18
N HIS A 15 14.65 -1.41 -17.88
CA HIS A 15 13.44 -1.16 -18.67
C HIS A 15 12.98 0.29 -18.63
N TYR A 16 13.45 1.10 -17.67
CA TYR A 16 13.19 2.55 -17.64
C TYR A 16 13.89 3.30 -18.78
N SER A 17 14.94 2.74 -19.36
CA SER A 17 15.61 3.30 -20.54
C SER A 17 15.08 2.70 -21.85
N PHE A 18 14.03 1.87 -21.80
CA PHE A 18 13.43 1.24 -22.98
C PHE A 18 12.26 2.10 -23.52
N PRO A 19 12.36 2.74 -24.71
CA PRO A 19 11.34 3.68 -25.18
C PRO A 19 9.90 3.13 -25.24
N PRO A 20 9.65 1.87 -25.65
CA PRO A 20 8.30 1.30 -25.62
C PRO A 20 7.68 1.18 -24.22
N PHE A 21 8.48 1.18 -23.15
CA PHE A 21 7.98 1.15 -21.77
C PHE A 21 7.11 2.37 -21.43
N PHE A 22 7.35 3.50 -22.10
CA PHE A 22 6.58 4.74 -21.95
C PHE A 22 5.38 4.84 -22.91
N THR A 23 5.04 3.77 -23.62
CA THR A 23 3.87 3.71 -24.51
C THR A 23 2.96 2.59 -24.05
N LEU A 24 1.69 2.89 -23.79
CA LEU A 24 0.73 1.89 -23.34
C LEU A 24 0.62 0.77 -24.38
N GLN A 25 0.93 -0.46 -23.98
CA GLN A 25 1.03 -1.57 -24.92
C GLN A 25 -0.37 -1.98 -25.43
N PRO A 26 -0.56 -2.18 -26.74
CA PRO A 26 -1.87 -2.55 -27.30
C PRO A 26 -2.26 -3.99 -26.97
N VAL A 27 -1.27 -4.89 -26.94
CA VAL A 27 -1.47 -6.31 -26.63
C VAL A 27 -1.67 -6.48 -25.12
N ARG A 28 -2.76 -7.15 -24.73
CA ARG A 28 -3.15 -7.32 -23.32
C ARG A 28 -2.06 -7.96 -22.45
N SER A 29 -1.49 -9.09 -22.86
CA SER A 29 -0.47 -9.80 -22.09
C SER A 29 0.81 -8.95 -21.91
N THR A 30 1.21 -8.20 -22.93
CA THR A 30 2.33 -7.26 -22.85
C THR A 30 2.00 -6.07 -21.95
N ARG A 31 0.78 -5.53 -22.04
CA ARG A 31 0.27 -4.47 -21.16
C ARG A 31 0.27 -4.90 -19.71
N GLU A 32 -0.17 -6.11 -19.40
CA GLU A 32 -0.15 -6.65 -18.04
C GLU A 32 1.28 -6.70 -17.48
N LYS A 33 2.25 -7.21 -18.25
CA LYS A 33 3.67 -7.18 -17.87
C LYS A 33 4.19 -5.76 -17.68
N GLN A 34 3.84 -4.85 -18.59
CA GLN A 34 4.21 -3.44 -18.48
C GLN A 34 3.68 -2.81 -17.19
N LEU A 35 2.41 -3.07 -16.82
CA LEU A 35 1.81 -2.54 -15.60
C LEU A 35 2.43 -3.15 -14.33
N ILE A 36 2.83 -4.43 -14.35
CA ILE A 36 3.60 -5.04 -13.26
C ILE A 36 4.93 -4.31 -13.03
N LEU A 37 5.65 -4.02 -14.12
CA LEU A 37 6.93 -3.30 -14.06
C LEU A 37 6.74 -1.86 -13.55
N TRP A 38 5.72 -1.14 -14.06
CA TRP A 38 5.37 0.19 -13.56
C TRP A 38 4.99 0.17 -12.08
N LYS A 39 4.22 -0.82 -11.63
CA LYS A 39 3.88 -1.00 -10.22
C LYS A 39 5.15 -1.10 -9.38
N SER A 40 6.05 -2.02 -9.71
CA SER A 40 7.32 -2.19 -8.97
C SER A 40 8.11 -0.89 -8.94
N LEU A 41 8.28 -0.25 -10.10
CA LEU A 41 9.03 0.99 -10.22
C LEU A 41 8.45 2.11 -9.36
N VAL A 42 7.13 2.32 -9.37
CA VAL A 42 6.48 3.34 -8.53
C VAL A 42 6.70 3.04 -7.05
N LEU A 43 6.53 1.79 -6.62
CA LEU A 43 6.75 1.39 -5.22
C LEU A 43 8.21 1.59 -4.80
N ASP A 44 9.16 1.10 -5.58
CA ASP A 44 10.59 1.18 -5.27
C ASP A 44 11.09 2.62 -5.23
N TYR A 45 10.65 3.45 -6.18
CA TYR A 45 10.99 4.87 -6.26
C TYR A 45 10.47 5.63 -5.03
N HIS A 46 9.19 5.49 -4.72
CA HIS A 46 8.57 6.18 -3.59
C HIS A 46 9.10 5.68 -2.24
N LYS A 47 9.44 4.38 -2.13
CA LYS A 47 10.07 3.79 -0.95
C LYS A 47 11.49 4.36 -0.74
N ALA A 48 12.29 4.48 -1.80
CA ALA A 48 13.63 5.07 -1.70
C ALA A 48 13.62 6.54 -1.29
N LEU A 49 12.56 7.29 -1.65
CA LEU A 49 12.34 8.67 -1.22
C LEU A 49 11.70 8.78 0.16
N ASN A 50 11.24 7.67 0.74
CA ASN A 50 10.37 7.64 1.92
C ASN A 50 9.15 8.57 1.78
N GLN A 51 8.52 8.57 0.61
CA GLN A 51 7.38 9.41 0.26
C GLN A 51 6.16 8.56 -0.07
N PRO A 52 5.26 8.30 0.90
CA PRO A 52 4.08 7.48 0.67
C PRO A 52 2.98 8.21 -0.12
N VAL A 53 3.10 9.52 -0.34
CA VAL A 53 2.14 10.28 -1.16
C VAL A 53 2.63 10.32 -2.61
N PHE A 54 1.76 9.93 -3.53
CA PHE A 54 2.01 9.86 -4.96
C PHE A 54 1.05 10.77 -5.73
N THR A 55 1.61 11.63 -6.59
CA THR A 55 0.86 12.55 -7.44
C THR A 55 1.14 12.24 -8.91
N PRO A 56 0.32 11.40 -9.57
CA PRO A 56 0.58 10.88 -10.92
C PRO A 56 0.84 11.97 -11.99
N ASN A 57 0.29 13.15 -11.79
CA ASN A 57 0.37 14.26 -12.75
C ASN A 57 1.53 15.23 -12.48
N SER A 58 2.18 15.15 -11.31
CA SER A 58 3.24 16.09 -10.91
C SER A 58 4.57 15.41 -10.59
N THR A 59 4.58 14.09 -10.50
CA THR A 59 5.77 13.28 -10.22
C THR A 59 6.65 13.11 -11.47
N PRO A 60 7.99 13.19 -11.33
CA PRO A 60 8.90 13.01 -12.46
C PRO A 60 9.03 11.55 -12.91
N ILE A 61 8.56 10.56 -12.13
CA ILE A 61 8.80 9.13 -12.46
C ILE A 61 8.25 8.71 -13.83
N PHE A 62 7.23 9.41 -14.34
CA PHE A 62 6.59 9.13 -15.63
C PHE A 62 7.22 9.86 -16.82
N GLU A 63 8.32 10.57 -16.59
CA GLU A 63 9.02 11.36 -17.60
C GLU A 63 10.51 11.01 -17.56
N ASN A 64 11.03 10.49 -18.66
CA ASN A 64 12.44 10.19 -18.82
C ASN A 64 13.05 11.06 -19.93
N GLU A 65 13.73 12.12 -19.51
CA GLU A 65 14.40 13.06 -20.40
C GLU A 65 15.55 12.43 -21.19
N GLN A 66 16.24 11.42 -20.63
CA GLN A 66 17.41 10.79 -21.27
C GLN A 66 17.05 10.08 -22.58
N ILE A 67 15.83 9.55 -22.68
CA ILE A 67 15.31 8.91 -23.90
C ILE A 67 14.22 9.74 -24.59
N ASN A 68 13.98 10.96 -24.11
CA ASN A 68 12.94 11.86 -24.59
C ASN A 68 11.54 11.19 -24.64
N ARG A 69 11.14 10.55 -23.54
CA ARG A 69 9.83 9.88 -23.43
C ARG A 69 9.08 10.30 -22.16
N LYS A 70 7.76 10.34 -22.27
CA LYS A 70 6.83 10.53 -21.15
C LYS A 70 5.58 9.68 -21.35
N LEU A 71 4.99 9.21 -20.25
CA LEU A 71 3.68 8.54 -20.32
C LEU A 71 2.58 9.54 -20.70
N SER A 72 1.69 9.12 -21.60
CA SER A 72 0.42 9.82 -21.84
C SER A 72 -0.49 9.76 -20.62
N MET A 73 -1.45 10.67 -20.53
CA MET A 73 -2.43 10.67 -19.42
C MET A 73 -3.19 9.34 -19.32
N GLU A 74 -3.57 8.75 -20.46
CA GLU A 74 -4.20 7.42 -20.50
C GLU A 74 -3.30 6.34 -19.87
N ALA A 75 -2.01 6.33 -20.18
CA ALA A 75 -1.07 5.36 -19.63
C ALA A 75 -0.84 5.57 -18.12
N ARG A 76 -0.75 6.84 -17.68
CA ARG A 76 -0.66 7.19 -16.25
C ARG A 76 -1.88 6.67 -15.49
N SER A 77 -3.09 6.94 -16.00
CA SER A 77 -4.33 6.42 -15.42
C SER A 77 -4.34 4.90 -15.37
N ALA A 78 -3.88 4.21 -16.43
CA ALA A 78 -3.80 2.75 -16.42
C ALA A 78 -2.86 2.19 -15.33
N VAL A 79 -1.70 2.84 -15.11
CA VAL A 79 -0.77 2.47 -14.02
C VAL A 79 -1.41 2.70 -12.66
N VAL A 80 -2.06 3.85 -12.46
CA VAL A 80 -2.72 4.20 -11.20
C VAL A 80 -3.86 3.25 -10.88
N THR A 81 -4.75 2.99 -11.85
CA THR A 81 -5.84 2.01 -11.70
C THR A 81 -5.29 0.63 -11.36
N TYR A 82 -4.16 0.23 -11.97
CA TYR A 82 -3.52 -1.04 -11.65
C TYR A 82 -2.95 -1.08 -10.22
N LEU A 83 -2.31 -0.01 -9.76
CA LEU A 83 -1.81 0.13 -8.37
C LEU A 83 -2.95 -0.01 -7.34
N VAL A 84 -4.06 0.70 -7.58
CA VAL A 84 -5.24 0.65 -6.70
C VAL A 84 -5.86 -0.76 -6.71
N ARG A 85 -6.00 -1.37 -7.89
CA ARG A 85 -6.53 -2.73 -8.02
C ARG A 85 -5.68 -3.77 -7.29
N CYS A 86 -4.36 -3.57 -7.22
CA CYS A 86 -3.47 -4.45 -6.46
C CYS A 86 -3.48 -4.18 -4.94
N GLY A 87 -4.23 -3.19 -4.45
CA GLY A 87 -4.23 -2.78 -3.05
C GLY A 87 -2.94 -2.07 -2.62
N ASN A 88 -2.09 -1.69 -3.58
CA ASN A 88 -0.84 -0.99 -3.33
C ASN A 88 -1.00 0.53 -3.34
N ALA A 89 -2.19 1.04 -3.67
CA ALA A 89 -2.50 2.45 -3.57
C ALA A 89 -3.98 2.69 -3.26
N GLU A 90 -4.28 3.85 -2.67
CA GLU A 90 -5.64 4.33 -2.42
C GLU A 90 -5.68 5.85 -2.66
N TRP A 91 -6.80 6.37 -3.17
CA TRP A 91 -6.99 7.80 -3.36
C TRP A 91 -7.16 8.52 -2.02
N GLU A 92 -6.45 9.64 -1.81
CA GLU A 92 -6.58 10.45 -0.60
C GLU A 92 -7.59 11.60 -0.75
N ASP A 93 -8.12 11.80 -1.95
CA ASP A 93 -9.04 12.88 -2.29
C ASP A 93 -10.06 12.47 -3.36
N ASP A 94 -11.27 13.00 -3.23
CA ASP A 94 -12.37 12.80 -4.19
C ASP A 94 -12.05 13.35 -5.58
N THR A 95 -11.08 14.26 -5.67
CA THR A 95 -10.61 14.83 -6.95
C THR A 95 -9.62 13.94 -7.69
N HIS A 96 -9.27 12.78 -7.12
CA HIS A 96 -8.33 11.81 -7.69
C HIS A 96 -7.01 12.45 -8.17
N THR A 97 -6.42 13.29 -7.32
CA THR A 97 -5.16 13.98 -7.61
C THR A 97 -3.97 13.38 -6.85
N ARG A 98 -4.22 12.78 -5.68
CA ARG A 98 -3.20 12.21 -4.80
C ARG A 98 -3.58 10.81 -4.37
N LEU A 99 -2.59 9.94 -4.33
CA LEU A 99 -2.72 8.60 -3.79
C LEU A 99 -1.79 8.40 -2.62
N ARG A 100 -2.25 7.61 -1.65
CA ARG A 100 -1.39 6.95 -0.68
C ARG A 100 -0.88 5.66 -1.28
N ILE A 101 0.43 5.45 -1.24
CA ILE A 101 1.10 4.23 -1.62
C ILE A 101 1.31 3.35 -0.39
N PHE A 102 1.05 2.06 -0.56
CA PHE A 102 1.33 1.03 0.42
C PHE A 102 2.50 0.17 -0.06
N TRP A 103 3.63 0.21 0.66
CA TRP A 103 4.77 -0.70 0.42
C TRP A 103 4.35 -2.16 0.56
N LYS A 104 3.42 -2.38 1.48
CA LYS A 104 2.74 -3.64 1.73
C LYS A 104 1.24 -3.37 1.85
N PRO A 105 0.40 -3.98 1.00
CA PRO A 105 -1.05 -3.78 1.03
C PRO A 105 -1.66 -4.02 2.41
N PRO A 106 -2.70 -3.26 2.80
CA PRO A 106 -3.45 -3.52 4.04
C PRO A 106 -3.99 -4.97 4.13
N ALA A 107 -4.34 -5.58 3.00
CA ALA A 107 -4.78 -6.98 2.95
C ALA A 107 -3.68 -7.98 3.36
N GLU A 108 -2.42 -7.71 3.02
CA GLU A 108 -1.31 -8.58 3.46
C GLU A 108 -1.07 -8.43 4.97
N TRP A 109 -1.25 -7.21 5.51
CA TRP A 109 -1.24 -7.00 6.96
C TRP A 109 -2.38 -7.73 7.65
N ALA A 110 -3.59 -7.71 7.08
CA ALA A 110 -4.75 -8.44 7.60
C ALA A 110 -4.44 -9.93 7.78
N VAL A 111 -3.84 -10.56 6.76
CA VAL A 111 -3.42 -11.97 6.80
C VAL A 111 -2.41 -12.22 7.93
N GLU A 112 -1.39 -11.38 8.08
CA GLU A 112 -0.39 -11.55 9.14
C GLU A 112 -0.96 -11.35 10.54
N ILE A 113 -1.82 -10.35 10.72
CA ILE A 113 -2.50 -10.10 12.00
C ILE A 113 -3.37 -11.29 12.37
N TYR A 114 -4.16 -11.81 11.43
CA TYR A 114 -5.03 -12.95 11.71
C TYR A 114 -4.24 -14.23 12.00
N THR A 115 -3.17 -14.47 11.23
CA THR A 115 -2.28 -15.62 11.46
C THR A 115 -1.66 -15.55 12.85
N PHE A 116 -1.15 -14.38 13.24
CA PHE A 116 -0.62 -14.15 14.58
C PHE A 116 -1.68 -14.37 15.67
N ALA A 117 -2.89 -13.85 15.50
CA ALA A 117 -3.98 -14.04 16.45
C ALA A 117 -4.37 -15.52 16.59
N SER A 118 -4.35 -16.27 15.50
CA SER A 118 -4.57 -17.73 15.50
C SER A 118 -3.49 -18.46 16.29
N ASP A 119 -2.22 -18.20 15.98
CA ASP A 119 -1.06 -18.88 16.57
C ASP A 119 -0.91 -18.59 18.07
N ARG A 120 -1.36 -17.41 18.52
CA ARG A 120 -1.29 -16.98 19.93
C ARG A 120 -2.53 -17.32 20.75
N GLY A 121 -3.53 -17.99 20.16
CA GLY A 121 -4.77 -18.31 20.87
C GLY A 121 -5.62 -17.08 21.23
N MET A 122 -5.49 -16.01 20.44
CA MET A 122 -6.24 -14.75 20.61
C MET A 122 -7.64 -14.83 19.98
N ILE A 123 -7.94 -15.90 19.24
CA ILE A 123 -9.25 -16.12 18.61
C ILE A 123 -10.35 -16.19 19.68
N ASN A 124 -11.51 -15.59 19.39
CA ASN A 124 -12.67 -15.42 20.26
C ASN A 124 -12.50 -14.44 21.43
N ASN A 125 -11.31 -13.85 21.61
CA ASN A 125 -11.08 -12.78 22.58
C ASN A 125 -11.25 -11.40 21.92
N VAL A 126 -11.45 -10.39 22.77
CA VAL A 126 -11.57 -8.99 22.37
C VAL A 126 -10.30 -8.26 22.77
N PHE A 127 -9.74 -7.49 21.85
CA PHE A 127 -8.57 -6.63 22.06
C PHE A 127 -8.87 -5.24 21.56
N THR A 128 -8.31 -4.22 22.18
CA THR A 128 -8.30 -2.86 21.66
C THR A 128 -7.27 -2.71 20.54
N LEU A 129 -7.47 -1.74 19.64
CA LEU A 129 -6.45 -1.39 18.63
C LEU A 129 -5.10 -1.02 19.28
N TYR A 130 -5.15 -0.39 20.47
CA TYR A 130 -3.95 -0.07 21.24
C TYR A 130 -3.18 -1.32 21.67
N GLU A 131 -3.85 -2.35 22.20
CA GLU A 131 -3.22 -3.61 22.59
C GLU A 131 -2.60 -4.33 21.39
N LEU A 132 -3.24 -4.27 20.22
CA LEU A 132 -2.69 -4.87 19.01
C LEU A 132 -1.43 -4.15 18.51
N HIS A 133 -1.42 -2.82 18.56
CA HIS A 133 -0.31 -2.01 18.06
C HIS A 133 0.87 -1.90 19.04
N SER A 134 0.58 -1.76 20.33
CA SER A 134 1.53 -1.36 21.39
C SER A 134 1.55 -2.33 22.59
N GLY A 135 0.72 -3.37 22.60
CA GLY A 135 0.61 -4.28 23.74
C GLY A 135 1.79 -5.23 23.88
N ASP A 136 1.97 -5.77 25.09
CA ASP A 136 3.03 -6.73 25.37
C ASP A 136 2.84 -8.05 24.61
N GLU A 137 1.60 -8.45 24.34
CA GLU A 137 1.26 -9.69 23.65
C GLU A 137 1.67 -9.68 22.17
N THR A 138 1.74 -8.50 21.54
CA THR A 138 2.13 -8.35 20.13
C THR A 138 3.61 -8.02 19.95
N LYS A 139 4.40 -7.97 21.04
CA LYS A 139 5.84 -7.77 20.96
C LYS A 139 6.51 -8.87 20.13
N GLY A 140 7.17 -8.46 19.06
CA GLY A 140 7.82 -9.35 18.08
C GLY A 140 6.95 -9.71 16.88
N ALA A 141 5.70 -9.26 16.83
CA ALA A 141 4.90 -9.32 15.60
C ALA A 141 5.46 -8.36 14.54
N THR A 142 5.30 -8.72 13.28
CA THR A 142 5.71 -7.90 12.12
C THR A 142 4.94 -6.59 12.01
N PHE A 143 3.73 -6.53 12.58
CA PHE A 143 2.85 -5.36 12.62
C PHE A 143 2.97 -4.56 13.93
N TYR A 144 3.86 -4.94 14.84
CA TYR A 144 4.10 -4.16 16.05
C TYR A 144 4.65 -2.78 15.68
N GLY A 145 4.07 -1.70 16.21
CA GLY A 145 4.45 -0.34 15.84
C GLY A 145 3.91 0.14 14.48
N LEU A 146 2.99 -0.60 13.86
CA LEU A 146 2.36 -0.22 12.59
C LEU A 146 1.34 0.91 12.79
N GLU A 147 1.46 1.98 12.01
CA GLU A 147 0.58 3.15 12.05
C GLU A 147 -0.91 2.80 12.35
N PRO A 148 -1.55 3.39 13.38
CA PRO A 148 -2.89 2.97 13.82
C PRO A 148 -3.95 2.97 12.73
N TRP A 149 -3.89 3.95 11.82
CA TRP A 149 -4.82 4.05 10.68
C TRP A 149 -4.63 2.89 9.68
N LEU A 150 -3.41 2.37 9.50
CA LEU A 150 -3.12 1.24 8.63
C LEU A 150 -3.53 -0.08 9.30
N LEU A 151 -3.34 -0.17 10.61
CA LEU A 151 -3.81 -1.31 11.40
C LEU A 151 -5.33 -1.42 11.30
N ARG A 152 -6.03 -0.30 11.52
CA ARG A 152 -7.48 -0.24 11.37
C ARG A 152 -7.94 -0.71 9.99
N LYS A 153 -7.33 -0.23 8.91
CA LYS A 153 -7.63 -0.69 7.54
C LYS A 153 -7.44 -2.20 7.36
N ALA A 154 -6.40 -2.77 7.96
CA ALA A 154 -6.18 -4.21 7.92
C ALA A 154 -7.28 -4.98 8.69
N ILE A 155 -7.72 -4.46 9.84
CA ILE A 155 -8.83 -5.05 10.60
C ILE A 155 -10.16 -4.93 9.84
N GLU A 156 -10.44 -3.80 9.19
CA GLU A 156 -11.64 -3.61 8.36
C GLU A 156 -11.71 -4.67 7.24
N ILE A 157 -10.56 -5.06 6.67
CA ILE A 157 -10.49 -6.16 5.71
C ILE A 157 -10.83 -7.50 6.37
N LEU A 158 -10.32 -7.77 7.58
CA LEU A 158 -10.68 -8.98 8.33
C LEU A 158 -12.17 -9.03 8.68
N GLU A 159 -12.78 -7.89 8.96
CA GLU A 159 -14.21 -7.79 9.19
C GLU A 159 -15.02 -8.13 7.93
N LEU A 160 -14.63 -7.59 6.77
CA LEU A 160 -15.24 -7.95 5.48
C LEU A 160 -15.08 -9.43 5.15
N GLU A 161 -14.00 -10.07 5.59
CA GLU A 161 -13.75 -11.51 5.46
C GLU A 161 -14.42 -12.36 6.55
N ALA A 162 -15.21 -11.76 7.45
CA ALA A 162 -15.83 -12.41 8.61
C ALA A 162 -14.83 -13.12 9.55
N LYS A 163 -13.58 -12.65 9.57
CA LYS A 163 -12.48 -13.11 10.44
C LYS A 163 -12.29 -12.26 11.69
N ALA A 164 -12.84 -11.05 11.69
CA ALA A 164 -12.88 -10.17 12.84
C ALA A 164 -14.23 -9.45 12.91
N ALA A 165 -14.51 -8.81 14.04
CA ALA A 165 -15.58 -7.84 14.19
C ALA A 165 -15.05 -6.63 14.93
N ILE A 166 -15.28 -5.43 14.39
CA ILE A 166 -14.91 -4.17 15.05
C ILE A 166 -16.03 -3.81 16.03
N ILE A 167 -15.64 -3.54 17.27
CA ILE A 167 -16.53 -3.07 18.33
C ILE A 167 -16.26 -1.59 18.50
N HIS A 168 -17.16 -0.76 17.99
CA HIS A 168 -16.99 0.69 18.05
C HIS A 168 -17.10 1.19 19.50
N GLY A 169 -16.07 1.90 19.94
CA GLY A 169 -16.05 2.59 21.23
C GLY A 169 -16.61 4.00 21.12
N ASP A 170 -16.47 4.77 22.21
CA ASP A 170 -16.86 6.19 22.24
C ASP A 170 -16.00 7.06 21.30
N THR A 171 -14.77 6.61 21.00
CA THR A 171 -13.84 7.23 20.06
C THR A 171 -13.21 6.17 19.16
N PRO A 172 -12.75 6.50 17.94
CA PRO A 172 -12.09 5.53 17.05
C PRO A 172 -10.85 4.85 17.66
N ASP A 173 -10.17 5.52 18.59
CA ASP A 173 -9.01 5.00 19.31
C ASP A 173 -9.40 3.97 20.38
N ASN A 174 -10.65 4.00 20.83
CA ASN A 174 -11.23 3.05 21.78
C ASN A 174 -11.93 1.87 21.08
N ASP A 175 -11.84 1.78 19.75
CA ASP A 175 -12.41 0.64 19.03
C ASP A 175 -11.72 -0.67 19.45
N GLY A 176 -12.57 -1.64 19.79
CA GLY A 176 -12.19 -3.02 20.03
C GLY A 176 -12.24 -3.85 18.76
N VAL A 177 -11.56 -4.98 18.79
CA VAL A 177 -11.47 -5.97 17.72
C VAL A 177 -11.67 -7.34 18.36
N LYS A 178 -12.69 -8.06 17.90
CA LYS A 178 -12.89 -9.47 18.25
C LYS A 178 -12.44 -10.34 17.08
N PHE A 179 -11.42 -11.17 17.28
CA PHE A 179 -11.05 -12.16 16.26
C PHE A 179 -12.03 -13.33 16.30
N LEU A 180 -12.48 -13.76 15.12
CA LEU A 180 -13.46 -14.83 14.95
C LEU A 180 -12.76 -16.09 14.46
N ALA A 181 -13.20 -17.24 14.97
CA ALA A 181 -12.79 -18.52 14.39
C ALA A 181 -13.39 -18.64 12.99
N THR A 182 -12.56 -18.87 11.97
CA THR A 182 -13.05 -19.31 10.66
C THR A 182 -13.70 -20.68 10.83
N ALA A 183 -14.98 -20.77 10.46
CA ALA A 183 -15.74 -22.02 10.43
C ALA A 183 -15.24 -22.98 9.33
#